data_AF-A0A546XQK6-F1
#
_entry.id   AF-A0A546XQK6-F1
#
_cell.length_a   1.000
_cell.length_b   1.000
_cell.length_c   1.000
_cell.angle_alpha   90.00
_cell.angle_beta   90.00
_cell.angle_gamma   90.00
#
_symmetry.space_group_name_H-M   'P 1'
#
loop_
_entity.id
_entity.type
_entity.pdbx_description
1 polymer ?
#
loop_
_entity_poly.entity_id
_entity_poly.type
_entity_poly.pdbx_seq_one_letter_code
_entity_poly.pdbx_strand_id
1 'polypeptide(L)'
;MAVFKFGLAAVIVAFSTLPSFSQDLKISIRAAGYSEADVRAALTVFRNACRPLGTEFWDDVEEVTVNIQKEVADHRLARGWDTSFQLALKYAENPKRGPSFASGTGVLAGHTLHYSLGGGRTPGYLASKRSSQYLCGLAISPNGEDVFQSVPALDILAN
;
A
#
# COMPACT_ATOMS: atom_id res chain seq x y z
N MET A 1 47.12 -20.55 50.00
CA MET A 1 45.83 -19.85 50.14
C MET A 1 45.62 -19.01 48.88
N ALA A 2 44.74 -19.45 47.98
CA ALA A 2 44.41 -18.71 46.75
C ALA A 2 42.98 -18.19 46.88
N VAL A 3 42.82 -16.86 46.86
CA VAL A 3 41.53 -16.18 46.99
C VAL A 3 40.94 -15.99 45.60
N PHE A 4 39.87 -16.75 45.29
CA PHE A 4 39.09 -16.57 44.06
C PHE A 4 38.10 -15.41 44.25
N LYS A 5 38.27 -14.34 43.44
CA LYS A 5 37.30 -13.24 43.33
C LYS A 5 36.27 -13.59 42.26
N PHE A 6 35.03 -13.81 42.66
CA PHE A 6 33.88 -13.91 41.75
C PHE A 6 33.32 -12.50 41.49
N GLY A 7 33.51 -11.99 40.27
CA GLY A 7 32.89 -10.76 39.80
C GLY A 7 31.52 -11.07 39.19
N LEU A 8 30.45 -10.59 39.83
CA LEU A 8 29.08 -10.69 39.36
C LEU A 8 28.83 -9.57 38.33
N ALA A 9 28.72 -9.91 37.04
CA ALA A 9 28.34 -8.96 35.99
C ALA A 9 26.81 -8.92 35.85
N ALA A 10 26.20 -7.79 36.23
CA ALA A 10 24.78 -7.54 36.01
C ALA A 10 24.53 -7.18 34.54
N VAL A 11 23.83 -8.05 33.82
CA VAL A 11 23.37 -7.80 32.45
C VAL A 11 22.10 -6.97 32.51
N ILE A 12 22.19 -5.69 32.15
CA ILE A 12 21.03 -4.81 31.99
C ILE A 12 20.41 -5.11 30.62
N VAL A 13 19.29 -5.83 30.60
CA VAL A 13 18.49 -6.04 29.39
C VAL A 13 17.64 -4.79 29.15
N ALA A 14 18.09 -3.93 28.25
CA ALA A 14 17.32 -2.77 27.80
C ALA A 14 16.18 -3.24 26.88
N PHE A 15 14.97 -3.37 27.43
CA PHE A 15 13.76 -3.57 26.64
C PHE A 15 13.45 -2.27 25.87
N SER A 16 13.85 -2.24 24.60
CA SER A 16 13.49 -1.16 23.68
C SER A 16 12.03 -1.34 23.28
N THR A 17 11.11 -0.61 23.90
CA THR A 17 9.72 -0.54 23.45
C THR A 17 9.68 0.19 22.11
N LEU A 18 9.59 -0.56 21.00
CA LEU A 18 9.41 0.01 19.68
C LEU A 18 8.02 0.68 19.63
N PRO A 19 7.90 1.92 19.13
CA PRO A 19 6.60 2.53 18.90
C PRO A 19 5.88 1.74 17.80
N SER A 20 4.76 1.10 18.16
CA SER A 20 3.80 0.56 17.20
C SER A 20 3.05 1.73 16.56
N PHE A 21 3.52 2.20 15.41
CA PHE A 21 2.68 2.99 14.51
C PHE A 21 1.67 2.04 13.86
N SER A 22 0.57 1.76 14.56
CA SER A 22 -0.57 1.07 13.97
C SER A 22 -1.25 2.06 13.03
N GLN A 23 -1.06 1.90 11.72
CA GLN A 23 -1.88 2.62 10.75
C GLN A 23 -3.36 2.25 10.96
N ASP A 24 -4.23 3.25 10.90
CA ASP A 24 -5.67 3.00 10.96
C ASP A 24 -6.11 2.43 9.60
N LEU A 25 -6.19 1.11 9.54
CA LEU A 25 -6.72 0.37 8.40
C LEU A 25 -8.24 0.29 8.51
N LYS A 26 -8.95 1.04 7.66
CA LYS A 26 -10.41 1.02 7.56
C LYS A 26 -10.84 0.15 6.38
N ILE A 27 -11.49 -0.97 6.65
CA ILE A 27 -11.90 -1.93 5.62
C ILE A 27 -13.42 -1.88 5.47
N SER A 28 -13.91 -1.62 4.25
CA SER A 28 -15.33 -1.70 3.90
C SER A 28 -15.54 -2.73 2.79
N ILE A 29 -16.09 -3.90 3.15
CA ILE A 29 -16.34 -4.99 2.20
C ILE A 29 -17.80 -4.91 1.77
N ARG A 30 -18.05 -4.63 0.48
CA ARG A 30 -19.40 -4.56 -0.11
C ARG A 30 -19.68 -5.65 -1.14
N ALA A 31 -18.66 -6.41 -1.54
CA ALA A 31 -18.79 -7.58 -2.40
C ALA A 31 -18.81 -8.86 -1.58
N ALA A 32 -19.64 -9.83 -1.98
CA ALA A 32 -19.62 -11.17 -1.41
C ALA A 32 -18.32 -11.91 -1.80
N GLY A 33 -17.92 -12.88 -0.98
CA GLY A 33 -16.81 -13.80 -1.30
C GLY A 33 -15.42 -13.36 -0.84
N TYR A 34 -15.27 -12.17 -0.27
CA TYR A 34 -13.97 -11.68 0.23
C TYR A 34 -13.97 -11.50 1.74
N SER A 35 -12.89 -11.95 2.37
CA SER A 35 -12.60 -11.79 3.79
C SER A 35 -11.60 -10.66 4.03
N GLU A 36 -11.47 -10.26 5.29
CA GLU A 36 -10.40 -9.34 5.70
C GLU A 36 -8.99 -9.91 5.43
N ALA A 37 -8.82 -11.23 5.51
CA ALA A 37 -7.54 -11.87 5.22
C ALA A 37 -7.14 -11.69 3.75
N ASP A 38 -8.11 -11.78 2.83
CA ASP A 38 -7.89 -11.57 1.40
C ASP A 38 -7.48 -10.12 1.13
N VAL A 39 -8.12 -9.16 1.80
CA VAL A 39 -7.75 -7.73 1.74
C VAL A 39 -6.31 -7.52 2.20
N ARG A 40 -5.91 -8.13 3.32
CA ARG A 40 -4.55 -8.00 3.85
C ARG A 40 -3.51 -8.65 2.93
N ALA A 41 -3.84 -9.80 2.33
CA ALA A 41 -2.98 -10.45 1.34
C ALA A 41 -2.79 -9.57 0.10
N ALA A 42 -3.88 -9.05 -0.47
CA ALA A 42 -3.86 -8.15 -1.61
C ALA A 42 -3.09 -6.85 -1.32
N LEU A 43 -3.29 -6.26 -0.14
CA LEU A 43 -2.56 -5.06 0.29
C LEU A 43 -1.06 -5.33 0.41
N THR A 44 -0.68 -6.51 0.92
CA THR A 44 0.73 -6.92 1.01
C THR A 44 1.35 -7.03 -0.39
N VAL A 45 0.66 -7.69 -1.33
CA VAL A 45 1.10 -7.79 -2.72
C VAL A 45 1.23 -6.40 -3.35
N PHE A 46 0.23 -5.55 -3.17
CA PHE A 46 0.23 -4.17 -3.68
C PHE A 46 1.41 -3.37 -3.14
N ARG A 47 1.68 -3.42 -1.83
CA ARG A 47 2.81 -2.71 -1.22
C ARG A 47 4.15 -3.13 -1.82
N ASN A 48 4.33 -4.43 -2.05
CA ASN A 48 5.56 -4.93 -2.66
C ASN A 48 5.72 -4.47 -4.12
N ALA A 49 4.60 -4.28 -4.85
CA ALA A 49 4.61 -3.86 -6.24
C ALA A 49 4.70 -2.33 -6.44
N CYS A 50 3.99 -1.55 -5.62
CA CYS A 50 3.96 -0.10 -5.69
C CYS A 50 5.16 0.51 -4.95
N ARG A 51 6.34 0.50 -5.59
CA ARG A 51 7.57 1.07 -5.01
C ARG A 51 7.89 2.43 -5.62
N PRO A 52 8.29 3.45 -4.84
CA PRO A 52 8.76 3.37 -3.46
C PRO A 52 7.69 3.38 -2.35
N LEU A 53 6.45 3.80 -2.63
CA LEU A 53 5.41 4.02 -1.61
C LEU A 53 5.24 2.84 -0.63
N GLY A 54 5.08 1.63 -1.13
CA GLY A 54 4.79 0.45 -0.31
C GLY A 54 5.95 -0.03 0.56
N THR A 55 7.17 0.38 0.27
CA THR A 55 8.39 -0.04 0.98
C THR A 55 9.03 1.08 1.79
N GLU A 56 9.24 2.25 1.20
CA GLU A 56 10.04 3.34 1.79
C GLU A 56 9.17 4.39 2.48
N PHE A 57 8.02 4.72 1.88
CA PHE A 57 7.16 5.81 2.33
C PHE A 57 5.88 5.32 3.00
N TRP A 58 5.78 4.01 3.26
CA TRP A 58 4.53 3.43 3.75
C TRP A 58 4.16 4.00 5.11
N ASP A 59 5.15 4.29 5.96
CA ASP A 59 4.95 4.90 7.28
C ASP A 59 4.32 6.31 7.21
N ASP A 60 4.32 6.97 6.05
CA ASP A 60 3.66 8.25 5.81
C ASP A 60 2.21 8.08 5.28
N VAL A 61 1.71 6.85 5.17
CA VAL A 61 0.30 6.57 4.93
C VAL A 61 -0.41 6.49 6.28
N GLU A 62 -1.34 7.42 6.50
CA GLU A 62 -2.06 7.56 7.78
C GLU A 62 -3.31 6.68 7.83
N GLU A 63 -3.99 6.55 6.70
CA GLU A 63 -5.22 5.78 6.57
C GLU A 63 -5.22 4.97 5.28
N VAL A 64 -5.69 3.72 5.39
CA VAL A 64 -5.93 2.85 4.25
C VAL A 64 -7.42 2.52 4.22
N THR A 65 -8.11 2.92 3.16
CA THR A 65 -9.50 2.55 2.89
C THR A 65 -9.57 1.59 1.72
N VAL A 66 -10.27 0.46 1.91
CA VAL A 66 -10.54 -0.53 0.85
C VAL A 66 -12.03 -0.67 0.65
N ASN A 67 -12.50 -0.49 -0.59
CA ASN A 67 -13.87 -0.77 -1.03
C ASN A 67 -13.85 -1.86 -2.10
N ILE A 68 -14.50 -2.99 -1.82
CA ILE A 68 -14.59 -4.12 -2.76
C ILE A 68 -15.98 -4.15 -3.37
N GLN A 69 -16.05 -4.15 -4.69
CA GLN A 69 -17.31 -4.15 -5.44
C GLN A 69 -17.18 -4.89 -6.76
N LYS A 70 -18.31 -5.28 -7.36
CA LYS A 70 -18.35 -5.82 -8.71
C LYS A 70 -17.77 -4.80 -9.70
N GLU A 71 -16.94 -5.26 -10.64
CA GLU A 71 -16.38 -4.42 -11.69
C GLU A 71 -17.41 -4.19 -12.81
N VAL A 72 -17.43 -2.97 -13.33
CA VAL A 72 -18.38 -2.51 -14.36
C VAL A 72 -17.71 -1.66 -15.44
N ALA A 73 -16.45 -1.25 -15.26
CA ALA A 73 -15.75 -0.44 -16.25
C ALA A 73 -15.18 -1.31 -17.37
N ASP A 74 -15.57 -1.04 -18.62
CA ASP A 74 -15.21 -1.84 -19.79
C ASP A 74 -13.71 -2.12 -19.92
N HIS A 75 -12.86 -1.12 -19.67
CA HIS A 75 -11.40 -1.28 -19.77
C HIS A 75 -10.80 -2.21 -18.72
N ARG A 76 -11.49 -2.43 -17.59
CA ARG A 76 -11.09 -3.36 -16.52
C ARG A 76 -11.71 -4.73 -16.74
N LEU A 77 -12.96 -4.78 -17.18
CA LEU A 77 -13.61 -6.00 -17.67
C LEU A 77 -12.81 -6.63 -18.82
N ALA A 78 -12.25 -5.83 -19.72
CA ALA A 78 -11.37 -6.30 -20.80
C ALA A 78 -10.09 -7.01 -20.27
N ARG A 79 -9.65 -6.69 -19.05
CA ARG A 79 -8.54 -7.37 -18.34
C ARG A 79 -9.00 -8.64 -17.63
N GLY A 80 -10.28 -8.97 -17.68
CA GLY A 80 -10.90 -10.11 -17.00
C GLY A 80 -11.19 -9.84 -15.53
N TRP A 81 -11.21 -8.58 -15.09
CA TRP A 81 -11.52 -8.24 -13.71
C TRP A 81 -13.03 -8.32 -13.51
N ASP A 82 -13.51 -9.23 -12.67
CA ASP A 82 -14.92 -9.38 -12.30
C ASP A 82 -15.28 -8.57 -11.03
N THR A 83 -14.27 -8.36 -10.18
CA THR A 83 -14.30 -7.60 -8.94
C THR A 83 -13.21 -6.52 -8.96
N SER A 84 -13.52 -5.36 -8.40
CA SER A 84 -12.61 -4.23 -8.23
C SER A 84 -12.34 -3.99 -6.75
N PHE A 85 -11.06 -3.97 -6.38
CA PHE A 85 -10.59 -3.53 -5.07
C PHE A 85 -10.15 -2.07 -5.21
N GLN A 86 -11.02 -1.16 -4.78
CA GLN A 86 -10.74 0.28 -4.78
C GLN A 86 -10.00 0.64 -3.51
N LEU A 87 -8.74 1.00 -3.66
CA LEU A 87 -7.84 1.40 -2.58
C LEU A 87 -7.73 2.92 -2.55
N ALA A 88 -7.99 3.52 -1.40
CA ALA A 88 -7.73 4.92 -1.12
C ALA A 88 -6.75 5.04 0.04
N LEU A 89 -5.60 5.68 -0.18
CA LEU A 89 -4.56 5.88 0.84
C LEU A 89 -4.48 7.36 1.19
N LYS A 90 -4.68 7.72 2.45
CA LYS A 90 -4.44 9.09 2.92
C LYS A 90 -2.94 9.25 3.17
N TYR A 91 -2.28 10.04 2.33
CA TYR A 91 -0.89 10.40 2.51
C TYR A 91 -0.77 11.57 3.48
N ALA A 92 0.22 11.51 4.38
CA ALA A 92 0.38 12.46 5.47
C ALA A 92 0.51 13.90 4.97
N GLU A 93 -0.01 14.85 5.73
CA GLU A 93 0.16 16.29 5.45
C GLU A 93 1.60 16.75 5.69
N ASN A 94 2.34 16.05 6.56
CA ASN A 94 3.75 16.29 6.86
C ASN A 94 4.51 14.95 6.79
N PRO A 95 4.75 14.39 5.58
CA PRO A 95 5.43 13.12 5.45
C PRO A 95 6.86 13.22 5.98
N LYS A 96 7.31 12.21 6.72
CA LYS A 96 8.62 12.14 7.35
C LYS A 96 9.67 11.51 6.43
N ARG A 97 9.25 10.59 5.57
CA ARG A 97 10.18 9.81 4.72
C ARG A 97 10.02 10.15 3.25
N GLY A 98 8.79 10.19 2.76
CA GLY A 98 8.51 10.49 1.37
C GLY A 98 8.36 11.99 1.09
N PRO A 99 8.27 12.35 -0.20
CA PRO A 99 8.28 13.75 -0.63
C PRO A 99 6.92 14.43 -0.39
N SER A 100 6.96 15.67 0.09
CA SER A 100 5.77 16.53 0.16
C SER A 100 5.40 17.18 -1.17
N PHE A 101 6.35 17.26 -2.11
CA PHE A 101 6.20 17.84 -3.44
C PHE A 101 7.10 17.11 -4.44
N ALA A 102 6.67 17.02 -5.70
CA ALA A 102 7.55 16.64 -6.79
C ALA A 102 7.27 17.44 -8.07
N SER A 103 8.36 17.77 -8.79
CA SER A 103 8.26 18.46 -10.07
C SER A 103 7.47 17.60 -11.07
N GLY A 104 6.46 18.18 -11.71
CA GLY A 104 5.58 17.51 -12.68
C GLY A 104 4.30 16.90 -12.08
N THR A 105 4.27 16.62 -10.78
CA THR A 105 3.06 16.14 -10.07
C THR A 105 2.46 17.17 -9.13
N GLY A 106 3.26 18.12 -8.64
CA GLY A 106 2.83 19.16 -7.73
C GLY A 106 2.94 18.73 -6.27
N VAL A 107 2.01 19.21 -5.44
CA VAL A 107 1.93 18.84 -4.02
C VAL A 107 1.51 17.37 -3.92
N LEU A 108 2.18 16.63 -3.04
CA LEU A 108 1.91 15.23 -2.74
C LEU A 108 1.37 15.06 -1.32
N ALA A 109 1.89 15.85 -0.38
CA ALA A 109 1.46 15.85 1.01
C ALA A 109 -0.06 16.09 1.14
N GLY A 110 -0.71 15.35 2.03
CA GLY A 110 -2.12 15.47 2.35
C GLY A 110 -3.08 14.90 1.28
N HIS A 111 -2.58 14.45 0.13
CA HIS A 111 -3.44 13.89 -0.91
C HIS A 111 -3.99 12.51 -0.53
N THR A 112 -5.20 12.21 -1.01
CA THR A 112 -5.70 10.83 -1.10
C THR A 112 -5.25 10.23 -2.43
N LEU A 113 -4.49 9.15 -2.33
CA LEU A 113 -3.99 8.36 -3.45
C LEU A 113 -5.04 7.31 -3.79
N HIS A 114 -5.34 7.11 -5.08
CA HIS A 114 -6.37 6.16 -5.51
C HIS A 114 -5.78 5.09 -6.42
N TYR A 115 -6.15 3.84 -6.12
CA TYR A 115 -5.78 2.69 -6.93
C TYR A 115 -6.98 1.78 -7.13
N SER A 116 -7.03 1.09 -8.27
CA SER A 116 -7.96 -0.01 -8.51
C SER A 116 -7.17 -1.27 -8.76
N LEU A 117 -7.35 -2.29 -7.92
CA LEU A 117 -6.70 -3.58 -8.03
C LEU A 117 -7.71 -4.59 -8.56
N GLY A 118 -7.25 -5.57 -9.33
CA GLY A 118 -8.08 -6.67 -9.78
C GLY A 118 -7.27 -7.89 -10.19
N GLY A 119 -7.88 -9.04 -9.99
CA GLY A 119 -7.43 -10.33 -10.51
C GLY A 119 -8.00 -10.60 -11.91
N GLY A 120 -7.84 -11.82 -12.42
CA GLY A 120 -8.39 -12.24 -13.71
C GLY A 120 -7.31 -12.45 -14.76
N ARG A 121 -7.65 -12.28 -16.05
CA ARG A 121 -6.72 -12.61 -17.15
C ARG A 121 -5.44 -11.78 -17.14
N THR A 122 -5.50 -10.54 -16.66
CA THR A 122 -4.34 -9.66 -16.53
C THR A 122 -4.35 -9.01 -15.15
N PRO A 123 -3.83 -9.71 -14.12
CA PRO A 123 -3.82 -9.21 -12.76
C PRO A 123 -2.90 -8.00 -12.60
N GLY A 124 -3.33 -7.02 -11.81
CA GLY A 124 -2.55 -5.80 -11.62
C GLY A 124 -3.31 -4.71 -10.88
N TYR A 125 -2.78 -3.49 -10.97
CA TYR A 125 -3.44 -2.32 -10.46
C TYR A 125 -3.37 -1.14 -11.43
N LEU A 126 -4.33 -0.25 -11.32
CA LEU A 126 -4.36 1.06 -11.96
C LEU A 126 -4.03 2.12 -10.91
N ALA A 127 -3.08 3.00 -11.21
CA ALA A 127 -2.79 4.18 -10.40
C ALA A 127 -3.47 5.42 -11.00
N SER A 128 -4.46 5.94 -10.27
CA SER A 128 -5.26 7.09 -10.70
C SER A 128 -4.66 8.38 -10.16
N LYS A 129 -4.52 9.40 -11.02
CA LYS A 129 -3.83 10.68 -10.74
C LYS A 129 -2.30 10.56 -10.73
N ARG A 130 -1.64 11.67 -11.05
CA ARG A 130 -0.18 11.78 -11.14
C ARG A 130 0.53 11.52 -9.81
N SER A 131 -0.06 11.93 -8.67
CA SER A 131 0.51 11.69 -7.34
C SER A 131 0.60 10.20 -7.01
N SER A 132 -0.47 9.43 -7.28
CA SER A 132 -0.50 7.98 -7.11
C SER A 132 0.51 7.27 -8.00
N GLN A 133 0.67 7.73 -9.24
CA GLN A 133 1.64 7.21 -10.20
C GLN A 133 3.07 7.45 -9.71
N TYR A 134 3.38 8.69 -9.33
CA TYR A 134 4.72 9.08 -8.87
C TYR A 134 5.13 8.35 -7.59
N LEU A 135 4.25 8.26 -6.60
CA LEU A 135 4.57 7.58 -5.34
C LEU A 135 4.77 6.06 -5.54
N CYS A 136 4.15 5.45 -6.54
CA CYS A 136 4.44 4.08 -6.97
C CYS A 136 5.58 3.97 -8.00
N GLY A 137 6.35 5.04 -8.25
CA GLY A 137 7.49 5.00 -9.19
C GLY A 137 7.09 4.71 -10.64
N LEU A 138 5.83 4.94 -11.00
CA LEU A 138 5.31 4.69 -12.34
C LEU A 138 5.58 5.89 -13.26
N ALA A 139 5.54 5.63 -14.57
CA ALA A 139 5.50 6.70 -15.55
C ALA A 139 4.26 7.59 -15.30
N ILE A 140 4.46 8.90 -15.27
CA ILE A 140 3.38 9.85 -15.02
C ILE A 140 2.64 10.12 -16.33
N SER A 141 1.33 9.90 -16.35
CA SER A 141 0.51 10.27 -17.50
C SER A 141 0.41 11.81 -17.63
N PRO A 142 0.73 12.38 -18.81
CA PRO A 142 0.63 13.82 -19.03
C PRO A 142 -0.82 14.31 -18.99
N ASN A 143 -1.81 13.44 -19.18
CA ASN A 143 -3.23 13.79 -19.10
C ASN A 143 -3.87 13.35 -17.78
N GLY A 144 -3.09 12.75 -16.87
CA GLY A 144 -3.61 12.20 -15.61
C GLY A 144 -4.45 10.94 -15.78
N GLU A 145 -4.37 10.28 -16.94
CA GLU A 145 -4.99 8.99 -17.20
C GLU A 145 -4.44 7.91 -16.26
N ASP A 146 -5.24 6.88 -16.01
CA ASP A 146 -4.82 5.73 -15.21
C ASP A 146 -3.63 5.01 -15.86
N VAL A 147 -2.61 4.70 -15.05
CA VAL A 147 -1.46 3.90 -15.50
C VAL A 147 -1.58 2.50 -14.92
N PHE A 148 -1.56 1.51 -15.80
CA PHE A 148 -1.62 0.10 -15.41
C PHE A 148 -0.23 -0.45 -15.09
N GLN A 149 -0.14 -1.14 -13.96
CA GLN A 149 1.00 -1.95 -13.58
C GLN A 149 0.56 -3.41 -13.47
N SER A 150 1.20 -4.28 -14.25
CA SER A 150 0.97 -5.73 -14.15
C SER A 150 1.57 -6.25 -12.85
N VAL A 151 0.78 -7.01 -12.09
CA VAL A 151 1.20 -7.64 -10.82
C VAL A 151 0.57 -9.03 -10.77
N PRO A 152 1.23 -10.05 -11.35
CA PRO A 152 0.66 -11.41 -11.43
C PRO A 152 0.24 -12.00 -10.08
N ALA A 153 0.92 -11.62 -8.98
CA ALA A 153 0.56 -12.06 -7.64
C ALA A 153 -0.81 -11.57 -7.15
N LEU A 154 -1.46 -10.61 -7.83
CA LEU A 154 -2.85 -10.22 -7.58
C LEU A 154 -3.88 -11.18 -8.17
N ASP A 155 -3.44 -12.28 -8.81
CA ASP A 155 -4.34 -13.36 -9.25
C ASP A 155 -5.07 -14.04 -8.07
N ILE A 156 -4.61 -13.83 -6.84
CA ILE A 156 -5.37 -14.18 -5.62
C ILE A 156 -6.75 -13.52 -5.53
N LEU A 157 -7.01 -12.51 -6.36
CA LEU A 157 -8.29 -11.81 -6.48
C LEU A 157 -9.14 -12.35 -7.64
N ALA A 158 -8.68 -13.37 -8.37
CA ALA A 158 -9.48 -14.02 -9.41
C ALA A 158 -10.46 -14.99 -8.74
N ASN A 159 -11.75 -14.76 -8.95
CA ASN A 159 -12.82 -15.69 -8.58
C ASN A 159 -13.26 -16.54 -9.76
#